data_AF-A0A7W9AT57-F1
#
_entry.id   AF-A0A7W9AT57-F1
#
_cell.length_a   1.000
_cell.length_b   1.000
_cell.length_c   1.000
_cell.angle_alpha   90.00
_cell.angle_beta   90.00
_cell.angle_gamma   90.00
#
_symmetry.space_group_name_H-M   'P 1'
#
loop_
_entity.id
_entity.type
_entity.pdbx_description
1 polymer ?
#
loop_
_entity_poly.entity_id
_entity_poly.type
_entity_poly.pdbx_seq_one_letter_code
_entity_poly.pdbx_strand_id
1 'polypeptide(L)'
;MTLYTADRLITLRRVDPPAGKPAWANLIADVDRAAAPAELCGPGLYALLLDGAQFYIGLHVGEQAGADCSVLHRWVLHVVGQTMRSRETSFSRRSLRRLLDTRSGDPVSEGLAACLPQGRDTDLAALPGHPLIRGAHCTAQKAVFAARHWDVFAPGNEDAMLSRITCLFQPVAADWAGRLDGAEGRERGAWAREVWLRPAETALADRFRPICNAATPIGTQRDGVGLDEVAAAMAAALPRVLPVFDRADDAAPANARRPAPASVVEAYAERAEPSDSAAAMLADEEGLSIAEQNFRRPLSDAGDRFVDTLRDTAPGNIELYFTDTPDLRLRVAGTRRPLVRLTTAHGSLCCATRLAPEACRRLGFADMWLRESDPMRTQFLFDPAATAPGAILDLVGANRLR
;
A
#
# COMPACT_ATOMS: atom_id res chain seq x y z
N MET A 1 -17.65 22.12 -3.92
CA MET A 1 -16.52 21.35 -3.40
C MET A 1 -16.30 21.79 -1.95
N THR A 2 -16.18 20.84 -1.03
CA THR A 2 -16.21 21.14 0.41
C THR A 2 -14.80 21.18 0.98
N LEU A 3 -14.54 22.19 1.81
CA LEU A 3 -13.26 22.43 2.46
C LEU A 3 -13.40 22.19 3.96
N TYR A 4 -12.46 21.45 4.53
CA TYR A 4 -12.41 21.23 5.97
C TYR A 4 -11.02 21.49 6.51
N THR A 5 -10.91 22.14 7.66
CA THR A 5 -9.69 22.10 8.47
C THR A 5 -9.56 20.72 9.11
N ALA A 6 -8.34 20.21 9.27
CA ALA A 6 -8.12 18.85 9.74
C ALA A 6 -8.60 18.66 11.19
N ASP A 7 -8.53 19.71 12.02
CA ASP A 7 -9.03 19.72 13.40
C ASP A 7 -10.54 19.48 13.55
N ARG A 8 -11.32 19.70 12.49
CA ARG A 8 -12.76 19.42 12.47
C ARG A 8 -13.10 17.95 12.20
N LEU A 9 -12.13 17.20 11.67
CA LEU A 9 -12.36 15.85 11.15
C LEU A 9 -11.52 14.80 11.86
N ILE A 10 -10.32 15.18 12.31
CA ILE A 10 -9.26 14.29 12.77
C ILE A 10 -8.86 14.71 14.18
N THR A 11 -8.71 13.74 15.06
CA THR A 11 -8.08 13.92 16.37
C THR A 11 -6.70 13.30 16.38
N LEU A 12 -5.81 13.84 17.21
CA LEU A 12 -4.47 13.30 17.40
C LEU A 12 -4.30 12.81 18.82
N ARG A 13 -3.70 11.63 18.95
CA ARG A 13 -3.32 11.06 20.24
C ARG A 13 -1.80 10.87 20.27
N ARG A 14 -1.17 11.40 21.32
CA ARG A 14 0.23 11.13 21.62
C ARG A 14 0.37 9.74 22.22
N VAL A 15 1.36 9.00 21.75
CA VAL A 15 1.74 7.66 22.21
C VAL A 15 3.25 7.56 22.29
N ASP A 16 3.79 6.56 22.96
CA ASP A 16 5.23 6.37 22.97
C ASP A 16 5.75 6.02 21.56
N PRO A 17 6.88 6.64 21.15
CA PRO A 17 7.55 6.28 19.92
C PRO A 17 8.08 4.84 20.02
N PRO A 18 7.95 4.02 18.98
CA PRO A 18 8.55 2.70 18.96
C PRO A 18 10.07 2.76 19.17
N ALA A 19 10.64 1.76 19.83
CA ALA A 19 12.09 1.66 20.01
C ALA A 19 12.82 1.78 18.65
N GLY A 20 13.93 2.52 18.62
CA GLY A 20 14.69 2.78 17.38
C GLY A 20 14.05 3.79 16.43
N LYS A 21 13.04 4.56 16.87
CA LYS A 21 12.46 5.69 16.13
C LYS A 21 12.63 7.01 16.89
N PRO A 22 12.57 8.16 16.19
CA PRO A 22 12.72 9.47 16.84
C PRO A 22 11.60 9.76 17.84
N ALA A 23 11.92 10.55 18.87
CA ALA A 23 10.96 10.91 19.92
C ALA A 23 9.71 11.65 19.39
N TRP A 24 9.82 12.30 18.24
CA TRP A 24 8.72 12.99 17.57
C TRP A 24 7.83 12.09 16.72
N ALA A 25 8.21 10.83 16.45
CA ALA A 25 7.37 9.86 15.75
C ALA A 25 6.37 9.21 16.72
N ASN A 26 5.49 10.04 17.29
CA ASN A 26 4.75 9.73 18.51
C ASN A 26 3.25 10.02 18.41
N LEU A 27 2.71 10.15 17.19
CA LEU A 27 1.28 10.42 16.96
C LEU A 27 0.56 9.24 16.28
N ILE A 28 -0.68 9.05 16.71
CA ILE A 28 -1.74 8.33 16.01
C ILE A 28 -2.83 9.35 15.69
N ALA A 29 -3.35 9.29 14.46
CA ALA A 29 -4.50 10.07 14.04
C ALA A 29 -5.74 9.17 14.02
N ASP A 30 -6.85 9.70 14.52
CA ASP A 30 -8.12 9.01 14.65
C ASP A 30 -9.24 9.84 14.01
N VAL A 31 -10.31 9.17 13.56
CA VAL A 31 -11.52 9.79 12.99
C VAL A 31 -12.75 9.07 13.54
N ASP A 32 -13.84 9.81 13.76
CA ASP A 32 -15.14 9.18 13.95
C ASP A 32 -15.70 8.75 12.59
N ARG A 33 -15.58 7.45 12.30
CA ARG A 33 -16.00 6.87 11.02
C ARG A 33 -17.52 6.87 10.86
N ALA A 34 -18.28 6.80 11.95
CA ALA A 34 -19.74 6.78 11.89
C ALA A 34 -20.33 8.17 11.55
N ALA A 35 -19.54 9.23 11.75
CA ALA A 35 -19.94 10.62 11.55
C ALA A 35 -19.38 11.25 10.26
N ALA A 36 -18.84 10.44 9.33
CA ALA A 36 -18.27 10.98 8.10
C ALA A 36 -19.34 11.71 7.24
N PRO A 37 -19.14 13.00 6.88
CA PRO A 37 -20.05 13.72 6.00
C PRO A 37 -20.23 12.99 4.66
N ALA A 38 -21.46 12.95 4.14
CA ALA A 38 -21.78 12.24 2.91
C ALA A 38 -21.00 12.79 1.70
N GLU A 39 -20.70 14.09 1.70
CA GLU A 39 -19.87 14.73 0.68
C GLU A 39 -18.40 14.27 0.67
N LEU A 40 -17.95 13.55 1.70
CA LEU A 40 -16.60 12.97 1.81
C LEU A 40 -16.54 11.48 1.42
N CYS A 41 -17.62 10.92 0.91
CA CYS A 41 -17.73 9.51 0.57
C CYS A 41 -17.71 9.25 -0.94
N GLY A 42 -17.33 8.03 -1.31
CA GLY A 42 -17.23 7.57 -2.70
C GLY A 42 -15.90 7.91 -3.39
N PRO A 43 -15.77 7.60 -4.68
CA PRO A 43 -14.56 7.87 -5.44
C PRO A 43 -14.34 9.37 -5.68
N GLY A 44 -13.09 9.80 -5.74
CA GLY A 44 -12.76 11.20 -5.99
C GLY A 44 -11.28 11.52 -5.90
N LEU A 45 -10.98 12.81 -6.06
CA LEU A 45 -9.67 13.39 -5.87
C LEU A 45 -9.64 14.15 -4.56
N TYR A 46 -8.50 14.15 -3.87
CA TYR A 46 -8.28 15.01 -2.71
C TYR A 46 -6.94 15.74 -2.79
N ALA A 47 -6.87 16.85 -2.09
CA ALA A 47 -5.63 17.59 -1.86
C ALA A 47 -5.49 17.94 -0.38
N LEU A 48 -4.23 18.09 0.06
CA LEU A 48 -3.90 18.61 1.37
C LEU A 48 -3.10 19.90 1.21
N LEU A 49 -3.44 20.88 2.03
CA LEU A 49 -2.86 22.20 2.03
C LEU A 49 -2.40 22.55 3.44
N LEU A 50 -1.28 23.26 3.55
CA LEU A 50 -0.76 23.83 4.79
C LEU A 50 -0.78 25.35 4.61
N ASP A 51 -1.47 26.06 5.49
CA ASP A 51 -1.63 27.52 5.40
C ASP A 51 -2.12 27.99 4.02
N GLY A 52 -3.04 27.22 3.44
CA GLY A 52 -3.61 27.50 2.11
C GLY A 52 -2.71 27.15 0.92
N ALA A 53 -1.49 26.66 1.14
CA ALA A 53 -0.59 26.19 0.08
C ALA A 53 -0.61 24.66 -0.04
N GLN A 54 -0.81 24.15 -1.25
CA GLN A 54 -0.85 22.72 -1.52
C GLN A 54 0.49 22.04 -1.27
N PHE A 55 0.47 20.89 -0.59
CA PHE A 55 1.63 20.01 -0.45
C PHE A 55 1.40 18.58 -0.95
N TYR A 56 0.15 18.17 -1.18
CA TYR A 56 -0.18 16.82 -1.66
C TYR A 56 -1.46 16.78 -2.50
N ILE A 57 -1.48 15.89 -3.49
CA ILE A 57 -2.68 15.47 -4.23
C ILE A 57 -2.75 13.95 -4.22
N GLY A 58 -3.95 13.39 -4.10
CA GLY A 58 -4.17 11.96 -4.26
C GLY A 58 -5.57 11.64 -4.76
N LEU A 59 -5.79 10.35 -5.00
CA LEU A 59 -7.08 9.78 -5.35
C LEU A 59 -7.60 8.86 -4.26
N HIS A 60 -8.92 8.77 -4.16
CA HIS A 60 -9.66 7.90 -3.26
C HIS A 60 -10.74 7.15 -4.04
N VAL A 61 -10.94 5.88 -3.71
CA VAL A 61 -11.97 5.00 -4.29
C VAL A 61 -12.53 4.07 -3.22
N GLY A 62 -11.69 3.62 -2.27
CA GLY A 62 -11.99 2.43 -1.48
C GLY A 62 -11.66 1.15 -2.26
N GLU A 63 -11.63 0.00 -1.57
CA GLU A 63 -11.32 -1.29 -2.20
C GLU A 63 -12.40 -1.75 -3.17
N GLN A 64 -13.66 -1.43 -2.85
CA GLN A 64 -14.84 -1.87 -3.61
C GLN A 64 -15.60 -0.73 -4.32
N ALA A 65 -15.05 0.50 -4.32
CA ALA A 65 -15.81 1.70 -4.67
C ALA A 65 -17.17 1.74 -3.96
N GLY A 66 -17.16 1.63 -2.63
CA GLY A 66 -18.38 1.76 -1.83
C GLY A 66 -18.83 3.22 -1.74
N ALA A 67 -20.12 3.48 -1.86
CA ALA A 67 -20.68 4.83 -1.77
C ALA A 67 -20.58 5.44 -0.36
N ASP A 68 -20.44 4.60 0.65
CA ASP A 68 -20.22 4.92 2.05
C ASP A 68 -18.72 5.00 2.42
N CYS A 69 -17.82 4.65 1.51
CA CYS A 69 -16.40 4.64 1.79
C CYS A 69 -15.84 6.07 1.82
N SER A 70 -15.54 6.57 3.02
CA SER A 70 -15.05 7.93 3.23
C SER A 70 -13.56 8.11 2.94
N VAL A 71 -13.17 9.25 2.37
CA VAL A 71 -11.77 9.67 2.16
C VAL A 71 -11.00 9.90 3.48
N LEU A 72 -11.69 10.05 4.61
CA LEU A 72 -11.10 10.35 5.91
C LEU A 72 -9.97 9.39 6.31
N HIS A 73 -10.11 8.10 5.99
CA HIS A 73 -9.07 7.10 6.30
C HIS A 73 -7.74 7.38 5.58
N ARG A 74 -7.77 8.02 4.41
CA ARG A 74 -6.55 8.47 3.69
C ARG A 74 -5.95 9.69 4.36
N TRP A 75 -6.79 10.65 4.75
CA TRP A 75 -6.32 11.88 5.39
C TRP A 75 -5.66 11.61 6.73
N VAL A 76 -6.19 10.70 7.54
CA VAL A 76 -5.54 10.24 8.78
C VAL A 76 -4.10 9.81 8.52
N LEU A 77 -3.89 8.90 7.56
CA LEU A 77 -2.56 8.40 7.21
C LEU A 77 -1.63 9.50 6.71
N HIS A 78 -2.17 10.46 5.95
CA HIS A 78 -1.39 11.54 5.38
C HIS A 78 -1.05 12.64 6.37
N VAL A 79 -1.96 13.02 7.27
CA VAL A 79 -1.72 14.07 8.27
C VAL A 79 -0.53 13.69 9.14
N VAL A 80 -0.47 12.46 9.67
CA VAL A 80 0.68 12.04 10.50
C VAL A 80 1.85 11.54 9.66
N GLY A 81 1.60 10.96 8.48
CA GLY A 81 2.66 10.41 7.64
C GLY A 81 3.47 11.47 6.88
N GLN A 82 2.82 12.55 6.43
CA GLN A 82 3.49 13.62 5.67
C GLN A 82 4.20 14.63 6.58
N THR A 83 3.72 14.77 7.82
CA THR A 83 4.36 15.60 8.87
C THR A 83 5.46 14.85 9.63
N MET A 84 5.72 13.59 9.25
CA MET A 84 6.65 12.67 9.91
C MET A 84 6.27 12.28 11.34
N ARG A 85 5.15 12.74 11.88
CA ARG A 85 4.77 12.47 13.27
C ARG A 85 4.19 11.08 13.52
N SER A 86 3.89 10.31 12.47
CA SER A 86 3.37 8.95 12.60
C SER A 86 4.37 8.02 13.30
N ARG A 87 3.89 7.25 14.27
CA ARG A 87 4.68 6.17 14.88
C ARG A 87 5.08 5.07 13.88
N GLU A 88 4.32 4.93 12.79
CA GLU A 88 4.57 3.97 11.70
C GLU A 88 5.54 4.50 10.65
N THR A 89 6.22 5.62 10.93
CA THR A 89 7.25 6.17 10.04
C THR A 89 8.33 5.12 9.75
N SER A 90 8.52 4.84 8.48
CA SER A 90 9.57 3.97 7.93
C SER A 90 9.86 4.32 6.48
N PHE A 91 11.06 3.99 6.02
CA PHE A 91 11.60 4.39 4.73
C PHE A 91 12.19 3.19 3.99
N SER A 92 12.19 3.27 2.65
CA SER A 92 13.13 2.45 1.88
C SER A 92 14.57 2.89 2.19
N ARG A 93 15.53 1.94 2.12
CA ARG A 93 16.96 2.23 2.34
C ARG A 93 17.45 3.39 1.48
N ARG A 94 17.11 3.39 0.20
CA ARG A 94 17.44 4.48 -0.72
C ARG A 94 16.85 5.82 -0.31
N SER A 95 15.59 5.86 0.13
CA SER A 95 14.97 7.12 0.59
C SER A 95 15.65 7.65 1.84
N LEU A 96 15.93 6.77 2.81
CA LEU A 96 16.62 7.15 4.03
C LEU A 96 18.06 7.59 3.74
N ARG A 97 18.82 6.83 2.94
CA ARG A 97 20.17 7.21 2.51
C ARG A 97 20.17 8.57 1.82
N ARG A 98 19.25 8.80 0.87
CA ARG A 98 19.11 10.09 0.19
C ARG A 98 18.90 11.25 1.18
N LEU A 99 18.10 11.06 2.23
CA LEU A 99 17.92 12.06 3.28
C LEU A 99 19.23 12.30 4.05
N LEU A 100 19.86 11.23 4.52
CA LEU A 100 21.11 11.29 5.27
C LEU A 100 22.27 11.89 4.46
N ASP A 101 22.25 11.79 3.13
CA ASP A 101 23.32 12.34 2.29
C ASP A 101 23.07 13.81 1.90
N THR A 102 21.80 14.22 1.75
CA THR A 102 21.46 15.52 1.14
C THR A 102 20.89 16.55 2.11
N ARG A 103 20.58 16.15 3.36
CA ARG A 103 19.82 16.96 4.31
C ARG A 103 20.51 17.07 5.68
N SER A 104 21.77 17.46 5.71
CA SER A 104 22.47 17.76 6.97
C SER A 104 21.91 18.99 7.67
N GLY A 105 21.81 18.92 9.00
CA GLY A 105 21.39 20.02 9.87
C GLY A 105 19.87 20.25 9.99
N ASP A 106 19.03 19.54 9.23
CA ASP A 106 17.57 19.66 9.38
C ASP A 106 17.01 18.72 10.47
N PRO A 107 16.00 19.14 11.24
CA PRO A 107 15.59 18.45 12.47
C PRO A 107 15.06 17.04 12.24
N VAL A 108 14.44 16.80 11.08
CA VAL A 108 13.92 15.48 10.71
C VAL A 108 15.07 14.54 10.38
N SER A 109 16.00 14.96 9.52
CA SER A 109 17.14 14.12 9.13
C SER A 109 18.10 13.88 10.29
N GLU A 110 18.34 14.87 11.15
CA GLU A 110 19.15 14.68 12.37
C GLU A 110 18.45 13.75 13.37
N GLY A 111 17.13 13.90 13.56
CA GLY A 111 16.37 13.00 14.42
C GLY A 111 16.41 11.55 13.92
N LEU A 112 16.31 11.33 12.61
CA LEU A 112 16.43 10.01 12.00
C LEU A 112 17.85 9.45 12.14
N ALA A 113 18.88 10.27 11.89
CA ALA A 113 20.27 9.87 12.04
C ALA A 113 20.60 9.46 13.48
N ALA A 114 20.13 10.23 14.47
CA ALA A 114 20.36 9.94 15.89
C ALA A 114 19.81 8.59 16.36
N CYS A 115 18.83 8.02 15.63
CA CYS A 115 18.30 6.69 15.92
C CYS A 115 19.12 5.55 15.31
N LEU A 116 20.14 5.85 14.52
CA LEU A 116 20.98 4.86 13.86
C LEU A 116 22.29 4.63 14.63
N PRO A 117 22.86 3.40 14.65
CA PRO A 117 24.02 3.06 15.47
C PRO A 117 25.27 3.90 15.22
N GLN A 118 25.48 4.38 13.99
CA GLN A 118 26.62 5.21 13.60
C GLN A 118 26.14 6.55 13.02
N GLY A 119 24.95 7.02 13.43
CA GLY A 119 24.41 8.27 12.92
C GLY A 119 24.18 8.22 11.39
N ARG A 120 24.61 9.28 10.70
CA ARG A 120 24.53 9.42 9.24
C ARG A 120 25.39 8.40 8.50
N ASP A 121 26.52 8.01 9.07
CA ASP A 121 27.52 7.13 8.44
C ASP A 121 27.13 5.65 8.49
N THR A 122 26.04 5.33 9.20
CA THR A 122 25.49 3.98 9.30
C THR A 122 25.31 3.32 7.94
N ASP A 123 25.86 2.12 7.73
CA ASP A 123 25.55 1.30 6.56
C ASP A 123 24.13 0.70 6.67
N LEU A 124 23.19 1.28 5.92
CA LEU A 124 21.80 0.83 5.89
C LEU A 124 21.61 -0.56 5.28
N ALA A 125 22.55 -1.06 4.47
CA ALA A 125 22.50 -2.41 3.93
C ALA A 125 22.79 -3.45 5.02
N ALA A 126 23.70 -3.13 5.94
CA ALA A 126 24.06 -3.95 7.10
C ALA A 126 23.04 -3.89 8.26
N LEU A 127 21.93 -3.16 8.11
CA LEU A 127 20.85 -3.06 9.11
C LEU A 127 19.55 -3.75 8.66
N PRO A 128 19.51 -5.09 8.53
CA PRO A 128 18.26 -5.79 8.30
C PRO A 128 17.34 -5.64 9.51
N GLY A 129 16.10 -5.22 9.28
CA GLY A 129 15.07 -5.18 10.32
C GLY A 129 15.11 -3.98 11.26
N HIS A 130 15.90 -2.93 10.99
CA HIS A 130 15.79 -1.68 11.78
C HIS A 130 14.40 -1.04 11.59
N PRO A 131 13.72 -0.55 12.65
CA PRO A 131 12.36 0.00 12.57
C PRO A 131 12.17 1.14 11.55
N LEU A 132 13.20 1.95 11.31
CA LEU A 132 13.19 2.99 10.26
C LEU A 132 13.27 2.46 8.82
N ILE A 133 13.61 1.18 8.64
CA ILE A 133 13.81 0.52 7.33
C ILE A 133 12.70 -0.54 7.09
N ARG A 134 11.79 -0.75 8.06
CA ARG A 134 10.68 -1.71 7.97
C ARG A 134 9.52 -1.15 7.17
N GLY A 135 9.45 -1.51 5.89
CA GLY A 135 8.41 -1.04 4.98
C GLY A 135 8.66 0.38 4.46
N ALA A 136 7.99 0.75 3.36
CA ALA A 136 8.13 2.06 2.72
C ALA A 136 6.83 2.85 2.87
N HIS A 137 6.62 3.46 4.05
CA HIS A 137 5.45 4.31 4.29
C HIS A 137 5.77 5.80 4.03
N CYS A 138 7.02 6.20 4.27
CA CYS A 138 7.51 7.56 4.10
C CYS A 138 8.51 7.68 2.95
N THR A 139 8.53 8.85 2.32
CA THR A 139 9.44 9.20 1.22
C THR A 139 10.36 10.33 1.66
N ALA A 140 11.50 10.49 0.97
CA ALA A 140 12.40 11.61 1.23
C ALA A 140 11.69 12.97 1.06
N GLN A 141 10.75 13.05 0.11
CA GLN A 141 9.89 14.21 -0.10
C GLN A 141 9.12 14.64 1.15
N LYS A 142 8.41 13.69 1.80
CA LYS A 142 7.63 13.95 3.02
C LYS A 142 8.53 14.46 4.14
N ALA A 143 9.71 13.85 4.31
CA ALA A 143 10.67 14.28 5.33
C ALA A 143 11.20 15.70 5.06
N VAL A 144 11.50 16.04 3.80
CA VAL A 144 11.93 17.41 3.45
C VAL A 144 10.81 18.42 3.67
N PHE A 145 9.57 18.09 3.31
CA PHE A 145 8.42 18.93 3.61
C PHE A 145 8.28 19.15 5.12
N ALA A 146 8.30 18.07 5.90
CA ALA A 146 8.17 18.18 7.35
C ALA A 146 9.29 19.01 7.99
N ALA A 147 10.53 18.84 7.52
CA ALA A 147 11.66 19.62 8.00
C ALA A 147 11.53 21.12 7.69
N ARG A 148 10.97 21.49 6.53
CA ARG A 148 10.75 22.90 6.15
C ARG A 148 9.70 23.61 7.00
N HIS A 149 8.74 22.85 7.52
CA HIS A 149 7.63 23.35 8.34
C HIS A 149 7.71 22.82 9.76
N TRP A 150 8.94 22.61 10.25
CA TRP A 150 9.15 22.01 11.57
C TRP A 150 8.66 22.91 12.70
N ASP A 151 8.62 24.22 12.50
CA ASP A 151 7.96 25.17 13.41
C ASP A 151 6.48 24.80 13.64
N VAL A 152 5.81 24.23 12.64
CA VAL A 152 4.42 23.77 12.73
C VAL A 152 4.35 22.34 13.26
N PHE A 153 5.24 21.47 12.77
CA PHE A 153 5.12 20.03 13.00
C PHE A 153 5.91 19.52 14.21
N ALA A 154 6.72 20.35 14.86
CA ALA A 154 7.46 19.96 16.06
C ALA A 154 6.53 19.43 17.18
N PRO A 155 7.03 18.53 18.04
CA PRO A 155 6.32 18.12 19.25
C PRO A 155 5.86 19.33 20.07
N GLY A 156 4.60 19.32 20.52
CA GLY A 156 4.00 20.46 21.23
C GLY A 156 3.00 21.26 20.41
N ASN A 157 3.03 21.16 19.08
CA ASN A 157 2.23 21.98 18.17
C ASN A 157 1.09 21.21 17.48
N GLU A 158 0.59 20.11 18.05
CA GLU A 158 -0.38 19.21 17.41
C GLU A 158 -1.69 19.92 17.04
N ASP A 159 -2.24 20.76 17.93
CA ASP A 159 -3.46 21.52 17.66
C ASP A 159 -3.24 22.58 16.55
N ALA A 160 -2.08 23.24 16.59
CA ALA A 160 -1.68 24.19 15.56
C ALA A 160 -1.46 23.48 14.20
N MET A 161 -0.90 22.27 14.20
CA MET A 161 -0.73 21.46 13.01
C MET A 161 -2.07 21.10 12.38
N LEU A 162 -3.05 20.64 13.16
CA LEU A 162 -4.37 20.28 12.63
C LEU A 162 -5.16 21.50 12.13
N SER A 163 -5.13 22.62 12.85
CA SER A 163 -5.87 23.83 12.46
C SER A 163 -5.31 24.49 11.19
N ARG A 164 -4.01 24.27 10.89
CA ARG A 164 -3.34 24.81 9.70
C ARG A 164 -3.39 23.89 8.48
N ILE A 165 -3.65 22.59 8.68
CA ILE A 165 -3.85 21.65 7.58
C ILE A 165 -5.30 21.73 7.12
N THR A 166 -5.48 21.97 5.83
CA THR A 166 -6.79 21.97 5.19
C THR A 166 -6.90 20.80 4.22
N CYS A 167 -8.04 20.11 4.28
CA CYS A 167 -8.39 18.95 3.50
C CYS A 167 -9.45 19.33 2.46
N LEU A 168 -9.16 19.01 1.20
CA LEU A 168 -10.03 19.27 0.07
C LEU A 168 -10.42 17.96 -0.60
N PHE A 169 -11.71 17.74 -0.83
CA PHE A 169 -12.21 16.58 -1.56
C PHE A 169 -13.15 16.98 -2.69
N GLN A 170 -12.91 16.41 -3.86
CA GLN A 170 -13.76 16.50 -5.02
C GLN A 170 -14.22 15.08 -5.39
N PRO A 171 -15.44 14.69 -4.99
CA PRO A 171 -16.02 13.42 -5.43
C PRO A 171 -16.26 13.45 -6.94
N VAL A 172 -16.31 12.26 -7.54
CA VAL A 172 -16.85 12.09 -8.89
C VAL A 172 -18.35 12.42 -8.91
N ALA A 173 -18.94 12.56 -10.10
CA ALA A 173 -20.36 12.89 -10.27
C ALA A 173 -21.26 11.92 -9.49
N ALA A 174 -22.33 12.42 -8.85
CA ALA A 174 -23.16 11.66 -7.92
C ALA A 174 -23.81 10.39 -8.52
N ASP A 175 -23.95 10.31 -9.85
CA ASP A 175 -24.47 9.15 -10.58
C ASP A 175 -23.41 8.06 -10.86
N TRP A 176 -22.16 8.23 -10.37
CA TRP A 176 -21.05 7.32 -10.66
C TRP A 176 -21.35 5.86 -10.36
N ALA A 177 -22.15 5.57 -9.32
CA ALA A 177 -22.48 4.20 -8.94
C ALA A 177 -23.23 3.47 -10.06
N GLY A 178 -24.21 4.14 -10.69
CA GLY A 178 -24.94 3.59 -11.83
C GLY A 178 -24.10 3.47 -13.11
N ARG A 179 -23.00 4.24 -13.22
CA ARG A 179 -22.02 4.10 -14.32
C ARG A 179 -21.18 2.83 -14.21
N LEU A 180 -21.20 2.19 -13.05
CA LEU A 180 -20.48 0.95 -12.75
C LEU A 180 -21.43 -0.23 -12.54
N ASP A 181 -22.67 -0.12 -13.03
CA ASP A 181 -23.63 -1.22 -13.03
C ASP A 181 -23.08 -2.39 -13.87
N GLY A 182 -23.10 -3.60 -13.29
CA GLY A 182 -22.57 -4.82 -13.91
C GLY A 182 -21.12 -5.18 -13.57
N ALA A 183 -20.35 -4.32 -12.89
CA ALA A 183 -19.02 -4.64 -12.34
C ALA A 183 -19.10 -5.21 -10.92
N GLU A 184 -18.26 -6.22 -10.60
CA GLU A 184 -18.08 -6.68 -9.21
C GLU A 184 -17.35 -5.63 -8.36
N GLY A 185 -17.50 -5.64 -7.03
CA GLY A 185 -16.96 -4.58 -6.15
C GLY A 185 -15.47 -4.26 -6.38
N ARG A 186 -14.61 -5.27 -6.49
CA ARG A 186 -13.16 -5.06 -6.70
C ARG A 186 -12.84 -4.57 -8.12
N GLU A 187 -13.51 -5.12 -9.13
CA GLU A 187 -13.42 -4.74 -10.54
C GLU A 187 -13.83 -3.27 -10.71
N ARG A 188 -14.97 -2.91 -10.12
CA ARG A 188 -15.51 -1.55 -10.01
C ARG A 188 -14.48 -0.58 -9.43
N GLY A 189 -13.87 -0.93 -8.29
CA GLY A 189 -12.86 -0.11 -7.64
C GLY A 189 -11.57 0.04 -8.44
N ALA A 190 -11.12 -1.01 -9.10
CA ALA A 190 -9.95 -0.99 -9.97
C ALA A 190 -10.19 -0.11 -11.20
N TRP A 191 -11.31 -0.31 -11.89
CA TRP A 191 -11.64 0.44 -13.10
C TRP A 191 -11.84 1.93 -12.82
N ALA A 192 -12.61 2.31 -11.81
CA ALA A 192 -12.77 3.71 -11.41
C ALA A 192 -11.42 4.37 -11.06
N ARG A 193 -10.51 3.62 -10.43
CA ARG A 193 -9.16 4.09 -10.12
C ARG A 193 -8.35 4.32 -11.39
N GLU A 194 -8.27 3.34 -12.27
CA GLU A 194 -7.35 3.37 -13.42
C GLU A 194 -7.87 4.22 -14.58
N VAL A 195 -9.18 4.22 -14.84
CA VAL A 195 -9.78 4.91 -15.99
C VAL A 195 -10.16 6.35 -15.66
N TRP A 196 -10.73 6.60 -14.48
CA TRP A 196 -11.23 7.95 -14.13
C TRP A 196 -10.21 8.77 -13.35
N LEU A 197 -9.70 8.20 -12.25
CA LEU A 197 -9.01 9.02 -11.25
C LEU A 197 -7.50 9.10 -11.44
N ARG A 198 -6.83 8.00 -11.80
CA ARG A 198 -5.38 7.97 -11.96
C ARG A 198 -4.89 8.93 -13.06
N PRO A 199 -5.52 9.00 -14.25
CA PRO A 199 -5.12 9.96 -15.28
C PRO A 199 -5.27 11.41 -14.79
N ALA A 200 -6.37 11.70 -14.09
CA ALA A 200 -6.62 13.03 -13.53
C ALA A 200 -5.62 13.39 -12.42
N GLU A 201 -5.38 12.48 -11.46
CA GLU A 201 -4.40 12.66 -10.38
C GLU A 201 -2.98 12.84 -10.92
N THR A 202 -2.59 12.05 -11.92
CA THR A 202 -1.27 12.19 -12.58
C THR A 202 -1.13 13.55 -13.24
N ALA A 203 -2.10 13.98 -14.04
CA ALA A 203 -2.06 15.28 -14.71
C ALA A 203 -2.01 16.45 -13.72
N LEU A 204 -2.75 16.35 -12.60
CA LEU A 204 -2.73 17.36 -11.54
C LEU A 204 -1.39 17.36 -10.78
N ALA A 205 -0.84 16.20 -10.47
CA ALA A 205 0.47 16.07 -9.83
C ALA A 205 1.59 16.61 -10.72
N ASP A 206 1.54 16.36 -12.03
CA ASP A 206 2.49 16.91 -13.00
C ASP A 206 2.36 18.43 -13.13
N ARG A 207 1.12 18.95 -13.15
CA ARG A 207 0.83 20.39 -13.24
C ARG A 207 1.28 21.16 -12.00
N PHE A 208 0.96 20.64 -10.81
CA PHE A 208 1.15 21.37 -9.56
C PHE A 208 2.41 20.99 -8.81
N ARG A 209 3.01 19.83 -9.13
CA ARG A 209 4.26 19.36 -8.53
C ARG A 209 4.26 19.48 -7.00
N PRO A 210 3.22 18.97 -6.29
CA PRO A 210 3.17 18.99 -4.84
C PRO A 210 4.38 18.28 -4.24
N ILE A 211 4.99 18.89 -3.21
CA ILE A 211 6.24 18.39 -2.64
C ILE A 211 6.13 16.97 -2.10
N CYS A 212 5.01 16.57 -1.48
CA CYS A 212 4.86 15.24 -0.86
C CYS A 212 4.51 14.12 -1.84
N ASN A 213 4.21 14.41 -3.11
CA ASN A 213 3.98 13.36 -4.11
C ASN A 213 5.32 12.75 -4.55
N ALA A 214 5.41 11.42 -4.56
CA ALA A 214 6.64 10.71 -4.90
C ALA A 214 7.16 11.02 -6.32
N ALA A 215 6.24 11.36 -7.23
CA ALA A 215 6.55 11.76 -8.60
C ALA A 215 7.29 13.11 -8.68
N THR A 216 7.18 13.97 -7.66
CA THR A 216 7.84 15.28 -7.62
C THR A 216 9.28 15.12 -7.10
N PRO A 217 10.32 15.39 -7.92
CA PRO A 217 11.69 15.42 -7.42
C PRO A 217 11.88 16.58 -6.43
N ILE A 218 12.61 16.32 -5.34
CA ILE A 218 12.99 17.35 -4.36
C ILE A 218 13.70 18.51 -5.07
N GLY A 219 13.31 19.74 -4.73
CA GLY A 219 13.87 20.97 -5.31
C GLY A 219 13.16 21.43 -6.57
N THR A 220 12.18 20.67 -7.05
CA THR A 220 11.43 20.97 -8.27
C THR A 220 9.94 21.18 -8.05
N GLN A 221 9.49 21.08 -6.80
CA GLN A 221 8.11 21.37 -6.42
C GLN A 221 7.72 22.80 -6.78
N ARG A 222 6.42 23.02 -7.08
CA ARG A 222 5.88 24.37 -7.26
C ARG A 222 5.33 24.84 -5.91
N ASP A 223 5.99 25.81 -5.31
CA ASP A 223 5.59 26.35 -4.02
C ASP A 223 4.46 27.40 -4.18
N GLY A 224 3.66 27.61 -3.12
CA GLY A 224 2.64 28.66 -3.08
C GLY A 224 1.38 28.42 -3.95
N VAL A 225 1.14 27.18 -4.38
CA VAL A 225 -0.09 26.84 -5.13
C VAL A 225 -1.29 26.92 -4.18
N GLY A 226 -2.13 27.94 -4.37
CA GLY A 226 -3.24 28.27 -3.48
C GLY A 226 -4.49 27.41 -3.67
N LEU A 227 -5.35 27.41 -2.66
CA LEU A 227 -6.60 26.63 -2.64
C LEU A 227 -7.47 26.82 -3.88
N ASP A 228 -7.77 28.05 -4.27
CA ASP A 228 -8.71 28.33 -5.38
C ASP A 228 -8.20 27.79 -6.73
N GLU A 229 -6.89 27.85 -6.95
CA GLU A 229 -6.26 27.29 -8.15
C GLU A 229 -6.41 25.76 -8.19
N VAL A 230 -6.13 25.10 -7.07
CA VAL A 230 -6.25 23.64 -6.94
C VAL A 230 -7.70 23.20 -7.07
N ALA A 231 -8.60 23.93 -6.40
CA ALA A 231 -10.04 23.72 -6.42
C ALA A 231 -10.60 23.72 -7.84
N ALA A 232 -10.30 24.79 -8.60
CA ALA A 232 -10.76 24.94 -9.97
C ALA A 232 -10.18 23.83 -10.87
N ALA A 233 -8.90 23.49 -10.70
CA ALA A 233 -8.26 22.45 -11.50
C ALA A 233 -8.80 21.04 -11.18
N MET A 234 -9.04 20.70 -9.91
CA MET A 234 -9.65 19.41 -9.52
C MET A 234 -11.07 19.27 -10.07
N ALA A 235 -11.88 20.33 -9.99
CA ALA A 235 -13.22 20.34 -10.56
C ALA A 235 -13.21 20.20 -12.09
N ALA A 236 -12.21 20.75 -12.77
CA ALA A 236 -12.04 20.63 -14.21
C ALA A 236 -11.42 19.30 -14.67
N ALA A 237 -10.66 18.62 -13.80
CA ALA A 237 -9.96 17.39 -14.13
C ALA A 237 -10.87 16.15 -14.15
N LEU A 238 -11.97 16.16 -13.39
CA LEU A 238 -12.96 15.11 -13.46
C LEU A 238 -13.94 15.38 -14.61
N PRO A 239 -14.18 14.42 -15.51
CA PRO A 239 -15.08 14.63 -16.62
C PRO A 239 -16.52 14.81 -16.10
N ARG A 240 -17.27 15.72 -16.72
CA ARG A 240 -18.69 15.96 -16.39
C ARG A 240 -19.57 14.74 -16.66
N VAL A 241 -19.16 13.91 -17.61
CA VAL A 241 -19.79 12.63 -17.95
C VAL A 241 -18.71 11.57 -17.83
N LEU A 242 -18.86 10.69 -16.84
CA LEU A 242 -17.97 9.55 -16.68
C LEU A 242 -18.27 8.52 -17.78
N PRO A 243 -17.24 7.89 -18.38
CA PRO A 243 -17.49 6.76 -19.27
C PRO A 243 -18.23 5.66 -18.51
N VAL A 244 -19.05 4.89 -19.21
CA VAL A 244 -19.72 3.71 -18.64
C VAL A 244 -18.68 2.62 -18.48
N PHE A 245 -18.82 1.81 -17.43
CA PHE A 245 -18.02 0.61 -17.27
C PHE A 245 -18.13 -0.29 -18.50
N ASP A 246 -17.00 -0.58 -19.12
CA ASP A 246 -16.88 -1.55 -20.20
C ASP A 246 -15.92 -2.66 -19.76
N ARG A 247 -16.44 -3.89 -19.65
CA ARG A 247 -15.66 -5.07 -19.26
C ARG A 247 -14.57 -5.40 -20.29
N ALA A 248 -14.75 -5.04 -21.56
CA ALA A 248 -13.71 -5.20 -22.58
C ALA A 248 -12.52 -4.26 -22.32
N ASP A 249 -12.78 -3.03 -21.89
CA ASP A 249 -11.77 -2.05 -21.49
C ASP A 249 -11.07 -2.41 -20.18
N ASP A 250 -11.74 -3.12 -19.26
CA ASP A 250 -11.15 -3.67 -18.03
C ASP A 250 -10.36 -4.97 -18.24
N ALA A 251 -10.68 -5.75 -19.28
CA ALA A 251 -9.90 -6.93 -19.66
C ALA A 251 -8.61 -6.57 -20.43
N ALA A 252 -8.59 -5.43 -21.12
CA ALA A 252 -7.45 -4.90 -21.86
C ALA A 252 -6.18 -4.58 -21.02
N PRO A 253 -6.25 -4.10 -19.74
CA PRO A 253 -5.08 -3.71 -18.96
C PRO A 253 -4.42 -4.87 -18.21
N ALA A 254 -4.94 -6.11 -18.29
CA ALA A 254 -4.23 -7.28 -17.76
C ALA A 254 -2.84 -7.50 -18.39
N ASN A 255 -2.63 -6.95 -19.61
CA ASN A 255 -1.37 -7.04 -20.36
C ASN A 255 -0.61 -5.71 -20.50
N ALA A 256 -1.13 -4.60 -19.95
CA ALA A 256 -0.53 -3.27 -20.10
C ALA A 256 -0.34 -2.60 -18.73
N ARG A 257 0.32 -3.27 -17.78
CA ARG A 257 0.94 -2.55 -16.67
C ARG A 257 2.01 -1.64 -17.27
N ARG A 258 1.72 -0.34 -17.41
CA ARG A 258 2.76 0.66 -17.62
C ARG A 258 3.80 0.44 -16.52
N PRO A 259 5.10 0.34 -16.86
CA PRO A 259 6.14 0.20 -15.86
C PRO A 259 5.96 1.34 -14.86
N ALA A 260 6.03 1.02 -13.56
CA ALA A 260 6.01 2.07 -12.56
C ALA A 260 7.13 3.09 -12.90
N PRO A 261 6.99 4.37 -12.52
CA PRO A 261 8.04 5.36 -12.77
C PRO A 261 9.40 4.80 -12.38
N ALA A 262 10.47 5.05 -13.13
CA ALA A 262 11.79 4.47 -12.83
C ALA A 262 12.21 4.72 -11.36
N SER A 263 11.83 5.87 -10.79
CA SER A 263 12.01 6.18 -9.37
C SER A 263 11.26 5.24 -8.40
N VAL A 264 10.10 4.72 -8.79
CA VAL A 264 9.31 3.72 -8.07
C VAL A 264 9.86 2.33 -8.36
N VAL A 265 10.07 1.95 -9.62
CA VAL A 265 10.64 0.64 -9.97
C VAL A 265 12.00 0.45 -9.32
N GLU A 266 12.89 1.43 -9.34
CA GLU A 266 14.19 1.35 -8.66
C GLU A 266 14.07 1.33 -7.13
N ALA A 267 13.13 2.08 -6.54
CA ALA A 267 12.86 2.02 -5.10
C ALA A 267 12.31 0.66 -4.64
N TYR A 268 11.71 -0.12 -5.56
CA TYR A 268 11.23 -1.48 -5.33
C TYR A 268 12.16 -2.58 -5.91
N ALA A 269 13.10 -2.25 -6.80
CA ALA A 269 14.03 -3.18 -7.43
C ALA A 269 15.23 -3.51 -6.53
N GLU A 270 15.59 -2.63 -5.59
CA GLU A 270 16.56 -2.91 -4.52
C GLU A 270 16.00 -3.84 -3.42
N ARG A 271 14.78 -4.36 -3.61
CA ARG A 271 14.27 -5.48 -2.82
C ARG A 271 15.02 -6.74 -3.23
N ALA A 272 16.24 -6.91 -2.72
CA ALA A 272 16.72 -8.26 -2.45
C ALA A 272 15.66 -8.89 -1.54
N GLU A 273 15.00 -9.95 -2.01
CA GLU A 273 14.06 -10.70 -1.17
C GLU A 273 14.78 -11.00 0.16
N PRO A 274 14.25 -10.52 1.30
CA PRO A 274 14.83 -10.83 2.60
C PRO A 274 14.97 -12.34 2.69
N SER A 275 16.11 -12.85 3.17
CA SER A 275 16.14 -14.26 3.52
C SER A 275 15.10 -14.49 4.62
N ASP A 276 14.21 -15.41 4.35
CA ASP A 276 13.02 -15.80 5.12
C ASP A 276 13.27 -16.18 6.60
N SER A 277 14.51 -16.13 7.10
CA SER A 277 14.80 -16.26 8.54
C SER A 277 14.51 -14.99 9.35
N ALA A 278 14.36 -13.82 8.72
CA ALA A 278 14.13 -12.55 9.43
C ALA A 278 12.64 -12.15 9.51
N ALA A 279 11.77 -12.75 8.69
CA ALA A 279 10.32 -12.49 8.70
C ALA A 279 9.59 -13.23 9.84
N ALA A 280 10.24 -14.23 10.45
CA ALA A 280 9.65 -15.10 11.47
C ALA A 280 9.59 -14.51 12.90
N MET A 281 10.09 -13.30 13.15
CA MET A 281 10.30 -12.80 14.52
C MET A 281 9.40 -11.65 14.99
N LEU A 282 8.32 -11.30 14.28
CA LEU A 282 7.52 -10.13 14.66
C LEU A 282 6.02 -10.37 14.52
N ALA A 283 5.44 -10.96 15.56
CA ALA A 283 4.02 -10.99 15.84
C ALA A 283 3.79 -10.43 17.25
N ASP A 284 2.82 -9.51 17.37
CA ASP A 284 1.80 -9.43 18.42
C ASP A 284 1.01 -8.13 18.15
N GLU A 285 -0.28 -8.20 17.83
CA GLU A 285 -1.33 -8.59 18.79
C GLU A 285 -2.37 -9.63 18.31
N GLU A 286 -2.17 -10.37 17.21
CA GLU A 286 -3.01 -11.55 16.87
C GLU A 286 -2.21 -12.74 16.30
N GLY A 287 -0.88 -12.77 16.45
CA GLY A 287 -0.06 -13.89 15.97
C GLY A 287 0.14 -13.98 14.44
N LEU A 288 -0.55 -13.15 13.64
CA LEU A 288 -0.46 -13.16 12.17
C LEU A 288 0.37 -11.98 11.64
N SER A 289 1.25 -12.25 10.67
CA SER A 289 2.02 -11.21 9.99
C SER A 289 1.12 -10.29 9.13
N ILE A 290 1.54 -9.05 8.85
CA ILE A 290 0.78 -8.13 7.96
C ILE A 290 0.56 -8.75 6.57
N ALA A 291 1.55 -9.49 6.06
CA ALA A 291 1.46 -10.24 4.80
C ALA A 291 0.36 -11.32 4.87
N GLU A 292 0.27 -12.03 5.99
CA GLU A 292 -0.77 -13.01 6.24
C GLU A 292 -2.16 -12.37 6.35
N GLN A 293 -2.31 -11.29 7.11
CA GLN A 293 -3.57 -10.57 7.21
C GLN A 293 -4.07 -10.11 5.82
N ASN A 294 -3.16 -9.61 4.98
CA ASN A 294 -3.50 -9.19 3.61
C ASN A 294 -3.86 -10.37 2.69
N PHE A 295 -3.22 -11.53 2.87
CA PHE A 295 -3.57 -12.74 2.12
C PHE A 295 -4.92 -13.30 2.56
N ARG A 296 -5.22 -13.25 3.86
CA ARG A 296 -6.46 -13.79 4.45
C ARG A 296 -7.67 -12.88 4.29
N ARG A 297 -7.49 -11.55 4.28
CA ARG A 297 -8.58 -10.58 4.13
C ARG A 297 -9.60 -10.89 3.02
N PRO A 298 -9.20 -11.35 1.81
CA PRO A 298 -10.14 -11.71 0.75
C PRO A 298 -10.60 -13.18 0.75
N LEU A 299 -10.22 -14.00 1.74
CA LEU A 299 -10.65 -15.40 1.84
C LEU A 299 -12.06 -15.52 2.41
N SER A 300 -12.74 -16.61 2.02
CA SER A 300 -13.93 -17.08 2.73
C SER A 300 -13.52 -17.87 3.99
N ASP A 301 -14.46 -18.15 4.89
CA ASP A 301 -14.20 -19.01 6.06
C ASP A 301 -13.63 -20.38 5.67
N ALA A 302 -14.03 -20.91 4.50
CA ALA A 302 -13.46 -22.15 3.96
C ALA A 302 -12.00 -21.97 3.53
N GLY A 303 -11.68 -20.82 2.91
CA GLY A 303 -10.31 -20.43 2.60
C GLY A 303 -9.44 -20.25 3.84
N ASP A 304 -9.95 -19.61 4.89
CA ASP A 304 -9.20 -19.45 6.15
C ASP A 304 -8.94 -20.79 6.84
N ARG A 305 -9.97 -21.64 6.98
CA ARG A 305 -9.80 -23.00 7.51
C ARG A 305 -8.84 -23.84 6.67
N PHE A 306 -8.85 -23.67 5.36
CA PHE A 306 -7.93 -24.35 4.45
C PHE A 306 -6.48 -23.95 4.75
N VAL A 307 -6.21 -22.66 4.94
CA VAL A 307 -4.86 -22.15 5.24
C VAL A 307 -4.40 -22.59 6.63
N ASP A 308 -5.28 -22.56 7.63
CA ASP A 308 -4.98 -23.04 8.99
C ASP A 308 -4.63 -24.54 8.96
N THR A 309 -5.48 -25.35 8.33
CA THR A 309 -5.23 -26.79 8.19
C THR A 309 -3.95 -27.05 7.40
N LEU A 310 -3.65 -26.28 6.35
CA LEU A 310 -2.42 -26.42 5.59
C LEU A 310 -1.18 -26.11 6.43
N ARG A 311 -1.25 -25.12 7.33
CA ARG A 311 -0.19 -24.81 8.30
C ARG A 311 -0.03 -25.92 9.33
N ASP A 312 -1.13 -26.38 9.92
CA ASP A 312 -1.11 -27.34 11.01
C ASP A 312 -0.70 -28.75 10.56
N THR A 313 -0.95 -29.09 9.29
CA THR A 313 -0.63 -30.40 8.71
C THR A 313 0.65 -30.43 7.88
N ALA A 314 1.31 -29.27 7.68
CA ALA A 314 2.56 -29.22 6.94
C ALA A 314 3.65 -30.05 7.63
N PRO A 315 4.38 -30.91 6.89
CA PRO A 315 5.55 -31.59 7.44
C PRO A 315 6.56 -30.57 7.96
N GLY A 316 7.21 -30.82 9.11
CA GLY A 316 8.09 -29.85 9.76
C GLY A 316 9.30 -29.37 8.94
N ASN A 317 9.58 -30.00 7.81
CA ASN A 317 10.60 -29.57 6.86
C ASN A 317 10.05 -28.71 5.69
N ILE A 318 8.75 -28.42 5.70
CA ILE A 318 8.06 -27.55 4.75
C ILE A 318 7.71 -26.26 5.48
N GLU A 319 8.14 -25.15 4.90
CA GLU A 319 7.92 -23.82 5.45
C GLU A 319 6.84 -23.11 4.65
N LEU A 320 5.86 -22.57 5.37
CA LEU A 320 4.80 -21.73 4.86
C LEU A 320 5.12 -20.29 5.22
N TYR A 321 5.08 -19.41 4.23
CA TYR A 321 5.33 -17.98 4.46
C TYR A 321 4.49 -17.13 3.53
N PHE A 322 4.12 -15.95 4.01
CA PHE A 322 3.34 -14.97 3.25
C PHE A 322 4.27 -13.87 2.77
N THR A 323 3.98 -13.32 1.60
CA THR A 323 4.76 -12.21 1.08
C THR A 323 3.96 -10.91 1.05
N ASP A 324 4.66 -9.80 0.82
CA ASP A 324 4.04 -8.49 0.71
C ASP A 324 3.17 -8.34 -0.55
N THR A 325 3.32 -9.25 -1.52
CA THR A 325 2.27 -9.51 -2.50
C THR A 325 1.35 -10.53 -1.84
N PRO A 326 0.03 -10.31 -1.72
CA PRO A 326 -0.86 -11.19 -0.95
C PRO A 326 -0.93 -12.59 -1.57
N ASP A 327 0.08 -13.38 -1.26
CA ASP A 327 0.34 -14.74 -1.70
C ASP A 327 0.91 -15.54 -0.52
N LEU A 328 0.61 -16.83 -0.52
CA LEU A 328 1.13 -17.83 0.41
C LEU A 328 2.06 -18.75 -0.37
N ARG A 329 3.28 -18.95 0.11
CA ARG A 329 4.29 -19.78 -0.55
C ARG A 329 4.69 -20.94 0.33
N LEU A 330 4.95 -22.07 -0.33
CA LEU A 330 5.43 -23.30 0.31
C LEU A 330 6.79 -23.66 -0.27
N ARG A 331 7.77 -23.93 0.61
CA ARG A 331 9.14 -24.33 0.23
C ARG A 331 9.71 -25.35 1.22
N VAL A 332 10.85 -25.94 0.88
CA VAL A 332 11.60 -26.75 1.85
C VAL A 332 12.35 -25.81 2.80
N ALA A 333 12.25 -26.04 4.10
CA ALA A 333 12.93 -25.25 5.12
C ALA A 333 14.43 -25.13 4.82
N GLY A 334 14.98 -23.91 4.91
CA GLY A 334 16.37 -23.61 4.59
C GLY A 334 16.69 -23.48 3.09
N THR A 335 15.74 -23.73 2.20
CA THR A 335 15.89 -23.47 0.75
C THR A 335 15.23 -22.15 0.37
N ARG A 336 15.74 -21.44 -0.64
CA ARG A 336 15.17 -20.16 -1.09
C ARG A 336 14.06 -20.30 -2.14
N ARG A 337 13.81 -21.51 -2.64
CA ARG A 337 13.05 -21.72 -3.88
C ARG A 337 11.63 -22.18 -3.55
N PRO A 338 10.58 -21.40 -3.86
CA PRO A 338 9.20 -21.84 -3.65
C PRO A 338 8.86 -23.00 -4.60
N LEU A 339 8.07 -23.94 -4.10
CA LEU A 339 7.57 -25.12 -4.81
C LEU A 339 6.10 -24.94 -5.21
N VAL A 340 5.33 -24.29 -4.34
CA VAL A 340 3.94 -23.90 -4.58
C VAL A 340 3.74 -22.45 -4.15
N ARG A 341 2.94 -21.71 -4.93
CA ARG A 341 2.45 -20.37 -4.61
C ARG A 341 0.93 -20.38 -4.71
N LEU A 342 0.25 -19.94 -3.66
CA LEU A 342 -1.19 -19.76 -3.60
C LEU A 342 -1.50 -18.27 -3.61
N THR A 343 -2.48 -17.87 -4.41
CA THR A 343 -2.99 -16.50 -4.51
C THR A 343 -4.51 -16.53 -4.45
N THR A 344 -5.12 -15.45 -3.99
CA THR A 344 -6.58 -15.37 -3.84
C THR A 344 -7.26 -14.97 -5.16
N ALA A 345 -8.35 -15.65 -5.51
CA ALA A 345 -9.07 -15.43 -6.76
C ALA A 345 -10.58 -15.66 -6.56
N HIS A 346 -11.33 -14.60 -6.25
CA HIS A 346 -12.81 -14.59 -6.18
C HIS A 346 -13.42 -15.78 -5.41
N GLY A 347 -13.06 -15.95 -4.13
CA GLY A 347 -13.54 -17.05 -3.28
C GLY A 347 -12.86 -18.40 -3.51
N SER A 348 -12.11 -18.55 -4.61
CA SER A 348 -11.23 -19.68 -4.90
C SER A 348 -9.76 -19.33 -4.64
N LEU A 349 -8.91 -20.35 -4.64
CA LEU A 349 -7.45 -20.20 -4.58
C LEU A 349 -6.84 -20.54 -5.93
N CYS A 350 -5.93 -19.70 -6.41
CA CYS A 350 -5.09 -19.99 -7.56
C CYS A 350 -3.77 -20.58 -7.09
N CYS A 351 -3.50 -21.82 -7.49
CA CYS A 351 -2.21 -22.47 -7.30
C CYS A 351 -1.31 -22.24 -8.49
N ALA A 352 -0.04 -21.91 -8.25
CA ALA A 352 1.03 -21.96 -9.23
C ALA A 352 2.10 -22.95 -8.77
N THR A 353 2.61 -23.77 -9.70
CA THR A 353 3.61 -24.81 -9.42
C THR A 353 4.54 -25.05 -10.60
N ARG A 354 5.68 -25.72 -10.36
CA ARG A 354 6.65 -26.11 -11.40
C ARG A 354 6.37 -27.49 -12.01
N LEU A 355 5.43 -28.22 -11.45
CA LEU A 355 5.03 -29.51 -12.01
C LEU A 355 4.43 -29.33 -13.39
N ALA A 356 4.65 -30.32 -14.26
CA ALA A 356 3.99 -30.34 -15.56
C ALA A 356 2.48 -30.57 -15.36
N PRO A 357 1.60 -30.05 -16.24
CA PRO A 357 0.15 -30.24 -16.13
C PRO A 357 -0.26 -31.72 -15.94
N GLU A 358 0.44 -32.65 -16.57
CA GLU A 358 0.16 -34.09 -16.46
C GLU A 358 0.35 -34.61 -15.03
N ALA A 359 1.33 -34.07 -14.29
CA ALA A 359 1.58 -34.46 -12.91
C ALA A 359 0.51 -33.88 -11.98
N CYS A 360 0.06 -32.65 -12.23
CA CYS A 360 -1.05 -32.03 -11.49
C CYS A 360 -2.39 -32.75 -11.74
N ARG A 361 -2.68 -33.20 -12.98
CA ARG A 361 -3.86 -34.03 -13.29
C ARG A 361 -3.88 -35.33 -12.50
N ARG A 362 -2.74 -36.01 -12.37
CA ARG A 362 -2.63 -37.25 -11.57
C ARG A 362 -2.89 -37.04 -10.08
N LEU A 363 -2.70 -35.80 -9.60
CA LEU A 363 -2.99 -35.40 -8.22
C LEU A 363 -4.42 -34.86 -8.06
N GLY A 364 -5.26 -34.98 -9.10
CA GLY A 364 -6.69 -34.64 -9.04
C GLY A 364 -7.03 -33.19 -9.39
N PHE A 365 -6.07 -32.38 -9.85
CA PHE A 365 -6.33 -31.01 -10.27
C PHE A 365 -6.78 -30.93 -11.74
N ALA A 366 -7.70 -30.02 -12.05
CA ALA A 366 -8.27 -29.81 -13.37
C ALA A 366 -7.99 -28.39 -13.90
N ASP A 367 -8.39 -28.11 -15.14
CA ASP A 367 -8.44 -26.77 -15.75
C ASP A 367 -7.14 -25.94 -15.63
N MET A 368 -6.00 -26.62 -15.85
CA MET A 368 -4.69 -25.99 -15.81
C MET A 368 -4.40 -25.17 -17.08
N TRP A 369 -3.73 -24.03 -16.88
CA TRP A 369 -3.11 -23.26 -17.96
C TRP A 369 -1.61 -23.08 -17.72
N LEU A 370 -0.91 -22.79 -18.82
CA LEU A 370 0.53 -22.55 -18.80
C LEU A 370 0.84 -21.05 -18.91
N ARG A 371 1.76 -20.58 -18.08
CA ARG A 371 2.43 -19.28 -18.23
C ARG A 371 3.88 -19.49 -18.59
N GLU A 372 4.20 -19.41 -19.87
CA GLU A 372 5.54 -19.72 -20.40
C GLU A 372 6.66 -18.86 -19.81
N SER A 373 6.33 -17.61 -19.44
CA SER A 373 7.24 -16.64 -18.82
C SER A 373 7.36 -16.75 -17.29
N ASP A 374 6.56 -17.60 -16.63
CA ASP A 374 6.59 -17.76 -15.16
C ASP A 374 7.43 -19.00 -14.79
N PRO A 375 8.41 -18.92 -13.87
CA PRO A 375 9.13 -20.09 -13.40
C PRO A 375 8.24 -21.14 -12.70
N MET A 376 6.99 -20.79 -12.34
CA MET A 376 5.92 -21.68 -11.86
C MET A 376 4.85 -21.79 -12.96
N ARG A 377 5.25 -22.46 -14.05
CA ARG A 377 4.56 -22.46 -15.35
C ARG A 377 3.13 -22.97 -15.29
N THR A 378 2.83 -23.94 -14.44
CA THR A 378 1.50 -24.57 -14.38
C THR A 378 0.68 -23.88 -13.31
N GLN A 379 -0.51 -23.43 -13.69
CA GLN A 379 -1.45 -22.74 -12.80
C GLN A 379 -2.84 -23.34 -12.94
N PHE A 380 -3.60 -23.34 -11.85
CA PHE A 380 -4.99 -23.79 -11.81
C PHE A 380 -5.73 -23.15 -10.65
N LEU A 381 -7.05 -22.98 -10.80
CA LEU A 381 -7.95 -22.58 -9.72
C LEU A 381 -8.46 -23.82 -9.00
N PHE A 382 -8.70 -23.69 -7.71
CA PHE A 382 -9.40 -24.70 -6.93
C PHE A 382 -10.24 -24.04 -5.83
N ASP A 383 -11.36 -24.66 -5.50
CA ASP A 383 -12.22 -24.25 -4.41
C ASP A 383 -11.65 -24.80 -3.08
N PRO A 384 -11.27 -23.95 -2.11
CA PRO A 384 -10.79 -24.41 -0.81
C PRO A 384 -11.86 -25.19 0.00
N ALA A 385 -13.15 -25.07 -0.32
CA ALA A 385 -14.21 -25.86 0.32
C ALA A 385 -14.27 -27.31 -0.22
N ALA A 386 -13.89 -27.52 -1.48
CA ALA A 386 -13.94 -28.82 -2.15
C ALA A 386 -12.58 -29.53 -2.23
N THR A 387 -11.49 -28.82 -1.95
CA THR A 387 -10.12 -29.32 -2.07
C THR A 387 -9.52 -29.58 -0.70
N ALA A 388 -8.99 -30.79 -0.47
CA ALA A 388 -8.29 -31.09 0.77
C ALA A 388 -6.91 -30.40 0.80
N PRO A 389 -6.50 -29.73 1.90
CA PRO A 389 -5.16 -29.13 2.05
C PRO A 389 -4.01 -30.11 1.77
N GLY A 390 -4.19 -31.39 2.10
CA GLY A 390 -3.23 -32.46 1.80
C GLY A 390 -2.85 -32.56 0.32
N ALA A 391 -3.77 -32.27 -0.60
CA ALA A 391 -3.48 -32.29 -2.04
C ALA A 391 -2.44 -31.23 -2.45
N ILE A 392 -2.37 -30.10 -1.72
CA ILE A 392 -1.32 -29.09 -1.93
C ILE A 392 0.02 -29.57 -1.37
N LEU A 393 0.02 -30.30 -0.26
CA LEU A 393 1.23 -30.90 0.29
C LEU A 393 1.76 -32.03 -0.61
N ASP A 394 0.88 -32.80 -1.26
CA ASP A 394 1.26 -33.79 -2.27
C ASP A 394 1.93 -33.14 -3.48
N LEU A 395 1.44 -31.98 -3.93
CA LEU A 395 2.11 -31.17 -4.95
C LEU A 395 3.50 -30.72 -4.51
N VAL A 396 3.64 -30.26 -3.26
CA VAL A 396 4.95 -29.91 -2.70
C VAL A 396 5.88 -31.12 -2.71
N GLY A 397 5.40 -32.30 -2.28
CA GLY A 397 6.14 -33.56 -2.32
C GLY A 397 6.61 -33.95 -3.72
N ALA A 398 5.71 -33.90 -4.70
CA ALA A 398 6.05 -34.20 -6.10
C ALA A 398 7.03 -33.19 -6.71
N ASN A 399 7.02 -31.93 -6.29
CA ASN A 399 8.00 -30.93 -6.72
C ASN A 399 9.42 -31.21 -6.17
N ARG A 400 9.57 -31.91 -5.03
CA ARG A 400 10.89 -32.21 -4.43
C ARG A 400 11.65 -33.30 -5.16
N LEU A 401 10.96 -34.14 -5.92
CA LEU A 401 11.54 -35.27 -6.65
C LEU A 401 12.07 -34.88 -8.05
N ARG A 402 12.06 -33.58 -8.38
CA ARG A 402 12.57 -32.99 -9.62
C ARG A 402 13.65 -31.98 -9.29
#